data_AF-A0A9E3CG55-F1
#
_entry.id   AF-A0A9E3CG55-F1
#
_cell.length_a   1.000
_cell.length_b   1.000
_cell.length_c   1.000
_cell.angle_alpha   90.00
_cell.angle_beta   90.00
_cell.angle_gamma   90.00
#
_symmetry.space_group_name_H-M   'P 1'
#
loop_
_entity.id
_entity.type
_entity.pdbx_description
1 polymer ?
#
loop_
_entity_poly.entity_id
_entity_poly.type
_entity_poly.pdbx_seq_one_letter_code
_entity_poly.pdbx_strand_id
1 'polypeptide(L)'
;AGIIPSTNPTSTAIFKILIAVKSRNSIVLSPHPSAAKCINETARVMREAGVREGLPAEAVGCMTSTSLEGTEALMKHRQTAVILATGGIGLVRAAYSSGKPAFGVGPGNVPVFVERSADVPVAVQNILTGKTFDNGTICASEQAVVADAPVAKQVREEFVAQGAHFLSAAEAEQLAKVVTTEKRALNPAIVGRSVETIAKMAGLTVPQGTRCLVAEVGGVGRDFPLSMEKLSPILAFYVEDGLERGAARCFEILSYGGMGHTAGIHTRSREAAKAFGIEMPASRIVVNSPTTHGAIGFSTALPPSMTLGCGSWGGNVTSDNVSPWHLMDIKRVAFETRAVPSKRPARTAQRPAASPLAAAPAGGGGGGSSTYTIEEVHRGPATRDDIVKIVDRFLSQRQASQPASSPLPVAQPHAYVQQDVDVEPQRATHSGGAAPHPEAAPTAQGKNGGGNGHAPQPAPPAPAPPKQTPSPAAASNGKRAVDFVCEDDVRRAIQKGEKIYINARTIITPAARDMGEAAEVFAKA
;
A
#
# COMPACT_ATOMS: atom_id res chain seq x y z
N ALA A 1 -5.88 -18.67 0.12
CA ALA A 1 -5.74 -18.42 -1.32
C ALA A 1 -4.58 -17.45 -1.57
N GLY A 2 -3.68 -17.74 -2.51
CA GLY A 2 -2.56 -16.86 -2.87
C GLY A 2 -2.68 -16.36 -4.31
N ILE A 3 -2.97 -15.08 -4.50
CA ILE A 3 -3.03 -14.49 -5.85
C ILE A 3 -1.64 -14.04 -6.27
N ILE A 4 -1.20 -14.44 -7.46
CA ILE A 4 0.18 -14.24 -7.94
C ILE A 4 0.21 -13.29 -9.15
N PRO A 5 0.98 -12.19 -9.10
CA PRO A 5 1.08 -11.23 -10.19
C PRO A 5 1.97 -11.73 -11.34
N SER A 6 1.92 -11.05 -12.49
CA SER A 6 2.78 -11.33 -13.65
C SER A 6 4.19 -10.73 -13.54
N THR A 7 4.38 -9.69 -12.74
CA THR A 7 5.65 -8.95 -12.60
C THR A 7 6.69 -9.72 -11.78
N ASN A 8 6.26 -10.39 -10.72
CA ASN A 8 7.11 -11.17 -9.82
C ASN A 8 6.51 -12.59 -9.60
N PRO A 9 6.34 -13.39 -10.67
CA PRO A 9 5.50 -14.57 -10.64
C PRO A 9 6.09 -15.71 -9.80
N THR A 10 7.33 -16.10 -10.07
CA THR A 10 7.99 -17.24 -9.41
C THR A 10 8.40 -16.87 -7.98
N SER A 11 9.01 -15.70 -7.78
CA SER A 11 9.45 -15.24 -6.46
C SER A 11 8.29 -15.05 -5.48
N THR A 12 7.14 -14.52 -5.91
CA THR A 12 5.95 -14.43 -5.06
C THR A 12 5.36 -15.80 -4.74
N ALA A 13 5.35 -16.72 -5.69
CA ALA A 13 4.88 -18.09 -5.45
C ALA A 13 5.77 -18.79 -4.39
N ILE A 14 7.10 -18.72 -4.54
CA ILE A 14 8.07 -19.25 -3.57
C ILE A 14 7.82 -18.62 -2.20
N PHE A 15 7.81 -17.29 -2.12
CA PHE A 15 7.61 -16.55 -0.86
C PHE A 15 6.31 -16.98 -0.16
N LYS A 16 5.17 -16.97 -0.86
CA LYS A 16 3.87 -17.30 -0.28
C LYS A 16 3.78 -18.77 0.17
N ILE A 17 4.35 -19.70 -0.60
CA ILE A 17 4.42 -21.11 -0.22
C ILE A 17 5.24 -21.26 1.07
N LEU A 18 6.42 -20.65 1.13
CA LEU A 18 7.30 -20.75 2.31
C LEU A 18 6.63 -20.21 3.57
N ILE A 19 6.04 -19.01 3.52
CA ILE A 19 5.41 -18.43 4.72
C ILE A 19 4.15 -19.18 5.14
N ALA A 20 3.39 -19.74 4.19
CA ALA A 20 2.19 -20.55 4.48
C ALA A 20 2.58 -21.89 5.12
N VAL A 21 3.53 -22.61 4.54
CA VAL A 21 4.00 -23.88 5.09
C VAL A 21 4.66 -23.68 6.45
N LYS A 22 5.46 -22.62 6.63
CA LYS A 22 6.10 -22.29 7.91
C LYS A 22 5.08 -22.02 9.02
N SER A 23 3.94 -21.45 8.67
CA SER A 23 2.80 -21.20 9.58
C SER A 23 1.81 -22.37 9.64
N ARG A 24 2.15 -23.53 9.06
CA ARG A 24 1.33 -24.76 9.02
C ARG A 24 0.00 -24.63 8.27
N ASN A 25 -0.03 -23.78 7.26
CA ASN A 25 -1.17 -23.61 6.37
C ASN A 25 -0.96 -24.34 5.04
N SER A 26 -2.06 -24.85 4.46
CA SER A 26 -2.09 -25.17 3.03
C SER A 26 -2.30 -23.91 2.21
N ILE A 27 -1.88 -23.94 0.94
CA ILE A 27 -2.04 -22.82 0.03
C ILE A 27 -2.47 -23.29 -1.35
N VAL A 28 -3.44 -22.58 -1.92
CA VAL A 28 -3.84 -22.71 -3.33
C VAL A 28 -3.53 -21.40 -4.04
N LEU A 29 -2.71 -21.47 -5.08
CA LEU A 29 -2.29 -20.33 -5.89
C LEU A 29 -3.25 -20.08 -7.06
N SER A 30 -3.60 -18.81 -7.28
CA SER A 30 -4.24 -18.33 -8.50
C SER A 30 -3.22 -17.52 -9.32
N PRO A 31 -2.75 -18.04 -10.47
CA PRO A 31 -1.76 -17.35 -11.26
C PRO A 31 -2.35 -16.28 -12.18
N HIS A 32 -1.62 -15.19 -12.41
CA HIS A 32 -1.90 -14.31 -13.53
C HIS A 32 -1.81 -15.08 -14.86
N PRO A 33 -2.78 -14.93 -15.80
CA PRO A 33 -2.83 -15.72 -17.03
C PRO A 33 -1.54 -15.68 -17.86
N SER A 34 -0.93 -14.49 -18.00
CA SER A 34 0.32 -14.31 -18.77
C SER A 34 1.55 -15.01 -18.17
N ALA A 35 1.48 -15.42 -16.89
CA ALA A 35 2.58 -16.05 -16.16
C ALA A 35 2.21 -17.45 -15.64
N ALA A 36 1.07 -18.02 -16.08
CA ALA A 36 0.53 -19.26 -15.52
C ALA A 36 1.50 -20.43 -15.58
N LYS A 37 2.26 -20.59 -16.66
CA LYS A 37 3.20 -21.70 -16.84
C LYS A 37 4.33 -21.68 -15.81
N CYS A 38 5.02 -20.55 -15.64
CA CYS A 38 6.14 -20.47 -14.71
C CYS A 38 5.69 -20.53 -13.24
N ILE A 39 4.49 -20.01 -12.92
CA ILE A 39 3.92 -20.12 -11.57
C ILE A 39 3.54 -21.57 -11.25
N ASN A 40 2.88 -22.27 -12.18
CA ASN A 40 2.53 -23.68 -12.00
C ASN A 40 3.77 -24.56 -11.84
N GLU A 41 4.81 -24.32 -12.64
CA GLU A 41 6.09 -25.04 -12.52
C GLU A 41 6.77 -24.77 -11.17
N THR A 42 6.77 -23.51 -10.72
CA THR A 42 7.29 -23.15 -9.39
C THR A 42 6.53 -23.88 -8.28
N ALA A 43 5.20 -23.91 -8.34
CA ALA A 43 4.38 -24.62 -7.37
C ALA A 43 4.65 -26.14 -7.38
N ARG A 44 4.86 -26.73 -8.56
CA ARG A 44 5.23 -28.14 -8.73
C ARG A 44 6.56 -28.45 -8.04
N VAL A 45 7.62 -27.70 -8.35
CA VAL A 45 8.96 -27.90 -7.78
C VAL A 45 8.94 -27.73 -6.25
N MET A 46 8.28 -26.68 -5.75
CA MET A 46 8.16 -26.44 -4.31
C MET A 46 7.37 -27.55 -3.60
N ARG A 47 6.28 -28.03 -4.21
CA ARG A 47 5.50 -29.17 -3.68
C ARG A 47 6.34 -30.44 -3.63
N GLU A 48 7.04 -30.78 -4.72
CA GLU A 48 7.88 -31.98 -4.78
C GLU A 48 9.02 -31.95 -3.75
N ALA A 49 9.63 -30.79 -3.55
CA ALA A 49 10.61 -30.60 -2.49
C ALA A 49 9.98 -30.80 -1.10
N GLY A 50 8.82 -30.19 -0.83
CA GLY A 50 8.12 -30.36 0.43
C GLY A 50 7.72 -31.81 0.71
N VAL A 51 7.19 -32.53 -0.30
CA VAL A 51 6.75 -33.92 -0.16
C VAL A 51 7.90 -34.86 0.20
N ARG A 52 9.08 -34.65 -0.39
CA ARG A 52 10.29 -35.41 -0.03
C ARG A 52 10.68 -35.26 1.45
N GLU A 53 10.33 -34.12 2.06
CA GLU A 53 10.56 -33.83 3.48
C GLU A 53 9.32 -34.09 4.36
N GLY A 54 8.28 -34.75 3.83
CA GLY A 54 7.09 -35.16 4.59
C GLY A 54 5.91 -34.17 4.57
N LEU A 55 5.94 -33.12 3.74
CA LEU A 55 4.77 -32.27 3.52
C LEU A 55 3.67 -33.06 2.79
N PRO A 56 2.39 -32.99 3.20
CA PRO A 56 1.30 -33.58 2.43
C PRO A 56 1.25 -33.00 1.01
N ALA A 57 1.09 -33.84 -0.01
CA ALA A 57 1.09 -33.40 -1.41
C ALA A 57 0.03 -32.33 -1.70
N GLU A 58 -1.13 -32.42 -1.05
CA GLU A 58 -2.25 -31.48 -1.19
C GLU A 58 -2.02 -30.13 -0.48
N ALA A 59 -0.93 -29.95 0.27
CA ALA A 59 -0.66 -28.71 1.00
C ALA A 59 -0.34 -27.53 0.05
N VAL A 60 0.12 -27.79 -1.17
CA VAL A 60 0.48 -26.77 -2.17
C VAL A 60 -0.21 -27.05 -3.50
N GLY A 61 -1.30 -26.33 -3.74
CA GLY A 61 -2.06 -26.35 -5.00
C GLY A 61 -1.79 -25.11 -5.86
N CYS A 62 -1.98 -25.23 -7.17
CA CYS A 62 -1.98 -24.11 -8.11
C CYS A 62 -3.03 -24.35 -9.19
N MET A 63 -3.81 -23.32 -9.52
CA MET A 63 -4.79 -23.40 -10.60
C MET A 63 -4.09 -23.48 -11.96
N THR A 64 -4.49 -24.46 -12.78
CA THR A 64 -3.98 -24.66 -14.15
C THR A 64 -4.83 -23.94 -15.19
N SER A 65 -6.15 -23.85 -14.97
CA SER A 65 -7.05 -23.02 -15.77
C SER A 65 -7.21 -21.65 -15.10
N THR A 66 -6.71 -20.60 -15.74
CA THR A 66 -6.80 -19.22 -15.23
C THR A 66 -8.03 -18.52 -15.78
N SER A 67 -9.01 -18.26 -14.92
CA SER A 67 -10.17 -17.42 -15.23
C SER A 67 -10.51 -16.50 -14.07
N LEU A 68 -11.27 -15.43 -14.35
CA LEU A 68 -11.73 -14.51 -13.32
C LEU A 68 -12.69 -15.23 -12.37
N GLU A 69 -13.60 -16.03 -12.93
CA GLU A 69 -14.59 -16.83 -12.22
C GLU A 69 -13.91 -17.84 -11.30
N GLY A 70 -12.84 -18.50 -11.76
CA GLY A 70 -12.07 -19.42 -10.94
C GLY A 70 -11.37 -18.73 -9.78
N THR A 71 -10.83 -17.53 -10.02
CA THR A 71 -10.19 -16.72 -8.98
C THR A 71 -11.22 -16.25 -7.94
N GLU A 72 -12.39 -15.81 -8.39
CA GLU A 72 -13.49 -15.40 -7.53
C GLU A 72 -14.04 -16.57 -6.71
N ALA A 73 -14.25 -17.73 -7.34
CA ALA A 73 -14.66 -18.95 -6.67
C ALA A 73 -13.66 -19.35 -5.58
N LEU A 74 -12.35 -19.31 -5.87
CA LEU A 74 -11.31 -19.58 -4.88
C LEU A 74 -11.36 -18.59 -3.71
N MET A 75 -11.51 -17.29 -3.99
CA MET A 75 -11.57 -16.25 -2.94
C MET A 75 -12.80 -16.40 -2.05
N LYS A 76 -13.97 -16.72 -2.62
CA LYS A 76 -15.24 -16.82 -1.89
C LYS A 76 -15.50 -18.20 -1.28
N HIS A 77 -14.70 -19.21 -1.64
CA HIS A 77 -14.93 -20.59 -1.22
C HIS A 77 -15.04 -20.72 0.30
N ARG A 78 -15.99 -21.54 0.77
CA ARG A 78 -16.26 -21.71 2.21
C ARG A 78 -15.00 -22.11 2.99
N GLN A 79 -14.16 -22.97 2.42
CA GLN A 79 -12.92 -23.46 3.05
C GLN A 79 -11.71 -22.52 2.89
N THR A 80 -11.83 -21.42 2.13
CA THR A 80 -10.78 -20.39 2.11
C THR A 80 -10.82 -19.61 3.42
N ALA A 81 -9.74 -19.70 4.20
CA ALA A 81 -9.61 -19.00 5.48
C ALA A 81 -9.14 -17.55 5.30
N VAL A 82 -8.11 -17.33 4.47
CA VAL A 82 -7.50 -16.02 4.23
C VAL A 82 -7.04 -15.88 2.78
N ILE A 83 -7.02 -14.65 2.28
CA ILE A 83 -6.57 -14.29 0.93
C ILE A 83 -5.29 -13.45 1.02
N LEU A 84 -4.23 -13.87 0.34
CA LEU A 84 -3.04 -13.04 0.08
C LEU A 84 -3.16 -12.45 -1.33
N ALA A 85 -3.65 -11.22 -1.45
CA ALA A 85 -3.96 -10.57 -2.72
C ALA A 85 -2.82 -9.65 -3.18
N THR A 86 -1.90 -10.19 -3.98
CA THR A 86 -0.82 -9.41 -4.61
C THR A 86 -1.16 -9.21 -6.09
N GLY A 87 -1.58 -8.00 -6.45
CA GLY A 87 -2.01 -7.66 -7.79
C GLY A 87 -2.56 -6.24 -7.86
N GLY A 88 -3.16 -5.89 -9.00
CA GLY A 88 -3.73 -4.55 -9.20
C GLY A 88 -4.91 -4.23 -8.27
N ILE A 89 -5.21 -2.93 -8.13
CA ILE A 89 -6.20 -2.41 -7.19
C ILE A 89 -7.59 -3.03 -7.33
N GLY A 90 -8.01 -3.36 -8.56
CA GLY A 90 -9.30 -4.02 -8.81
C GLY A 90 -9.40 -5.41 -8.17
N LEU A 91 -8.32 -6.19 -8.27
CA LEU A 91 -8.24 -7.52 -7.65
C LEU A 91 -8.16 -7.41 -6.12
N VAL A 92 -7.40 -6.46 -5.60
CA VAL A 92 -7.31 -6.22 -4.15
C VAL A 92 -8.68 -5.85 -3.58
N ARG A 93 -9.43 -4.95 -4.24
CA ARG A 93 -10.80 -4.62 -3.85
C ARG A 93 -11.71 -5.85 -3.88
N ALA A 94 -11.63 -6.67 -4.92
CA ALA A 94 -12.41 -7.91 -5.00
C ALA A 94 -12.08 -8.87 -3.84
N ALA A 95 -10.81 -8.96 -3.43
CA ALA A 95 -10.41 -9.75 -2.27
C ALA A 95 -11.03 -9.22 -0.96
N TYR A 96 -11.01 -7.91 -0.72
CA TYR A 96 -11.66 -7.31 0.46
C TYR A 96 -13.20 -7.39 0.40
N SER A 97 -13.79 -7.52 -0.78
CA SER A 97 -15.24 -7.72 -0.97
C SER A 97 -15.65 -9.20 -1.01
N SER A 98 -14.73 -10.14 -0.79
CA SER A 98 -14.99 -11.59 -0.88
C SER A 98 -15.78 -12.17 0.30
N GLY A 99 -15.93 -11.40 1.39
CA GLY A 99 -16.45 -11.91 2.67
C GLY A 99 -15.42 -12.72 3.48
N LYS A 100 -14.15 -12.76 3.04
CA LYS A 100 -13.03 -13.40 3.74
C LYS A 100 -12.00 -12.38 4.22
N PRO A 101 -11.27 -12.66 5.32
CA PRO A 101 -10.08 -11.91 5.68
C PRO A 101 -9.08 -11.87 4.50
N ALA A 102 -8.53 -10.69 4.23
CA ALA A 102 -7.60 -10.49 3.12
C ALA A 102 -6.43 -9.61 3.53
N PHE A 103 -5.22 -10.01 3.12
CA PHE A 103 -4.02 -9.18 3.10
C PHE A 103 -3.78 -8.74 1.66
N GLY A 104 -4.26 -7.54 1.36
CA GLY A 104 -4.03 -6.86 0.09
C GLY A 104 -2.77 -6.01 0.07
N VAL A 105 -2.42 -5.56 -1.14
CA VAL A 105 -1.35 -4.58 -1.41
C VAL A 105 -1.93 -3.34 -2.09
N GLY A 106 -1.09 -2.33 -2.34
CA GLY A 106 -1.41 -1.16 -3.16
C GLY A 106 -0.38 -0.94 -4.27
N PRO A 107 -0.65 -0.02 -5.21
CA PRO A 107 0.35 0.42 -6.20
C PRO A 107 1.50 1.19 -5.54
N GLY A 108 2.65 1.22 -6.20
CA GLY A 108 3.86 1.87 -5.69
C GLY A 108 4.34 3.02 -6.57
N ASN A 109 3.80 4.23 -6.36
CA ASN A 109 4.36 5.44 -6.96
C ASN A 109 5.46 6.06 -6.08
N VAL A 110 6.64 5.43 -6.01
CA VAL A 110 7.69 5.73 -5.02
C VAL A 110 8.49 6.99 -5.39
N PRO A 111 8.42 8.09 -4.60
CA PRO A 111 9.37 9.18 -4.71
C PRO A 111 10.63 8.92 -3.88
N VAL A 112 11.76 9.41 -4.35
CA VAL A 112 13.02 9.44 -3.61
C VAL A 112 13.56 10.86 -3.51
N PHE A 113 13.68 11.37 -2.29
CA PHE A 113 14.24 12.69 -2.03
C PHE A 113 15.78 12.59 -1.86
N VAL A 114 16.52 13.35 -2.67
CA VAL A 114 17.97 13.53 -2.51
C VAL A 114 18.18 14.86 -1.81
N GLU A 115 18.34 14.79 -0.48
CA GLU A 115 18.48 15.95 0.39
C GLU A 115 19.88 16.55 0.30
N ARG A 116 20.03 17.85 0.56
CA ARG A 116 21.28 18.61 0.36
C ARG A 116 22.53 18.06 1.06
N SER A 117 22.42 17.23 2.10
CA SER A 117 23.57 16.59 2.76
C SER A 117 23.92 15.21 2.20
N ALA A 118 23.16 14.69 1.24
CA ALA A 118 23.32 13.36 0.67
C ALA A 118 24.72 13.13 0.08
N ASP A 119 25.14 11.86 0.08
CA ASP A 119 26.20 11.40 -0.81
C ASP A 119 25.62 11.21 -2.21
N VAL A 120 25.77 12.22 -3.08
CA VAL A 120 25.12 12.23 -4.39
C VAL A 120 25.55 11.05 -5.28
N PRO A 121 26.86 10.73 -5.44
CA PRO A 121 27.30 9.53 -6.15
C PRO A 121 26.63 8.24 -5.69
N VAL A 122 26.60 8.00 -4.37
CA VAL A 122 25.99 6.80 -3.79
C VAL A 122 24.46 6.84 -3.93
N ALA A 123 23.84 8.01 -3.79
CA ALA A 123 22.39 8.18 -3.94
C ALA A 123 21.95 7.81 -5.36
N VAL A 124 22.61 8.34 -6.39
CA VAL A 124 22.31 8.03 -7.79
C VAL A 124 22.57 6.56 -8.11
N GLN A 125 23.67 6.00 -7.61
CA GLN A 125 23.97 4.57 -7.75
C GLN A 125 22.84 3.70 -7.19
N ASN A 126 22.35 4.04 -5.99
CA ASN A 126 21.28 3.32 -5.34
C ASN A 126 19.96 3.42 -6.12
N ILE A 127 19.58 4.64 -6.53
CA ILE A 127 18.36 4.88 -7.31
C ILE A 127 18.41 4.10 -8.62
N LEU A 128 19.51 4.16 -9.37
CA LEU A 128 19.63 3.41 -10.63
C LEU A 128 19.64 1.90 -10.38
N THR A 129 20.27 1.43 -9.32
CA THR A 129 20.27 0.00 -8.95
C THR A 129 18.87 -0.49 -8.64
N GLY A 130 18.08 0.27 -7.87
CA GLY A 130 16.70 -0.08 -7.55
C GLY A 130 15.79 -0.02 -8.78
N LYS A 131 15.93 1.04 -9.58
CA LYS A 131 15.09 1.31 -10.74
C LYS A 131 15.27 0.32 -11.88
N THR A 132 16.51 -0.11 -12.11
CA THR A 132 16.88 -0.96 -13.25
C THR A 132 16.86 -2.45 -12.93
N PHE A 133 16.73 -2.81 -11.64
CA PHE A 133 16.53 -4.20 -11.23
C PHE A 133 15.26 -4.78 -11.88
N ASP A 134 15.42 -5.89 -12.59
CA ASP A 134 14.36 -6.55 -13.36
C ASP A 134 13.57 -5.57 -14.25
N ASN A 135 14.26 -4.60 -14.85
CA ASN A 135 13.66 -3.52 -15.65
C ASN A 135 12.54 -2.76 -14.90
N GLY A 136 12.63 -2.63 -13.58
CA GLY A 136 11.72 -1.81 -12.78
C GLY A 136 10.34 -2.42 -12.53
N THR A 137 10.20 -3.75 -12.59
CA THR A 137 8.92 -4.47 -12.36
C THR A 137 8.47 -4.47 -10.90
N ILE A 138 9.37 -4.23 -9.94
CA ILE A 138 9.05 -4.24 -8.51
C ILE A 138 8.32 -2.94 -8.14
N CYS A 139 7.17 -3.06 -7.47
CA CYS A 139 6.33 -1.93 -7.05
C CYS A 139 7.05 -0.95 -6.11
N ALA A 140 8.03 -1.42 -5.34
CA ALA A 140 8.86 -0.56 -4.49
C ALA A 140 9.98 0.18 -5.26
N SER A 141 10.11 -0.02 -6.58
CA SER A 141 11.10 0.69 -7.39
C SER A 141 10.79 2.17 -7.53
N GLU A 142 11.86 2.96 -7.59
CA GLU A 142 11.83 4.41 -7.72
C GLU A 142 10.99 4.82 -8.94
N GLN A 143 10.10 5.79 -8.77
CA GLN A 143 9.29 6.34 -9.87
C GLN A 143 9.63 7.80 -10.14
N ALA A 144 10.09 8.52 -9.12
CA ALA A 144 10.47 9.91 -9.20
C ALA A 144 11.66 10.20 -8.29
N VAL A 145 12.54 11.08 -8.75
CA VAL A 145 13.62 11.68 -7.98
C VAL A 145 13.25 13.12 -7.71
N VAL A 146 13.28 13.53 -6.45
CA VAL A 146 13.14 14.92 -6.03
C VAL A 146 14.50 15.35 -5.49
N ALA A 147 15.20 16.24 -6.18
CA ALA A 147 16.51 16.72 -5.74
C ALA A 147 16.38 18.08 -5.04
N ASP A 148 17.07 18.25 -3.91
CA ASP A 148 17.21 19.56 -3.27
C ASP A 148 18.02 20.49 -4.19
N ALA A 149 17.58 21.75 -4.35
CA ALA A 149 18.13 22.70 -5.30
C ALA A 149 19.67 22.86 -5.24
N PRO A 150 20.33 22.90 -4.06
CA PRO A 150 21.79 22.99 -3.97
C PRO A 150 22.56 21.80 -4.57
N VAL A 151 21.95 20.62 -4.61
CA VAL A 151 22.60 19.39 -5.13
C VAL A 151 22.05 18.96 -6.50
N ALA A 152 20.99 19.59 -6.99
CA ALA A 152 20.30 19.20 -8.23
C ALA A 152 21.24 19.11 -9.45
N LYS A 153 22.18 20.05 -9.60
CA LYS A 153 23.17 20.02 -10.68
C LYS A 153 24.05 18.76 -10.60
N GLN A 154 24.62 18.50 -9.43
CA GLN A 154 25.48 17.33 -9.20
C GLN A 154 24.71 16.03 -9.43
N VAL A 155 23.44 15.97 -8.98
CA VAL A 155 22.58 14.80 -9.18
C VAL A 155 22.39 14.52 -10.68
N ARG A 156 22.12 15.55 -11.51
CA ARG A 156 21.98 15.38 -12.97
C ARG A 156 23.26 14.85 -13.61
N GLU A 157 24.40 15.48 -13.28
CA GLU A 157 25.71 15.08 -13.80
C GLU A 157 26.03 13.63 -13.45
N GLU A 158 25.75 13.22 -12.22
CA GLU A 158 25.99 11.86 -11.76
C GLU A 158 25.06 10.84 -12.41
N PHE A 159 23.78 11.19 -12.64
CA PHE A 159 22.86 10.33 -13.39
C PHE A 159 23.39 10.05 -14.80
N VAL A 160 23.85 11.09 -15.51
CA VAL A 160 24.44 10.94 -16.84
C VAL A 160 25.71 10.10 -16.78
N ALA A 161 26.61 10.39 -15.83
CA ALA A 161 27.86 9.67 -15.65
C ALA A 161 27.65 8.17 -15.37
N GLN A 162 26.57 7.83 -14.67
CA GLN A 162 26.21 6.45 -14.34
C GLN A 162 25.26 5.78 -15.35
N GLY A 163 25.06 6.38 -16.53
CA GLY A 163 24.38 5.76 -17.67
C GLY A 163 22.90 6.06 -17.82
N ALA A 164 22.37 7.10 -17.17
CA ALA A 164 21.03 7.59 -17.42
C ALA A 164 21.01 8.60 -18.59
N HIS A 165 19.89 8.66 -19.30
CA HIS A 165 19.69 9.61 -20.39
C HIS A 165 18.57 10.59 -20.03
N PHE A 166 18.93 11.86 -19.85
CA PHE A 166 17.96 12.94 -19.65
C PHE A 166 17.30 13.31 -20.97
N LEU A 167 15.98 13.22 -21.00
CA LEU A 167 15.18 13.55 -22.17
C LEU A 167 15.03 15.07 -22.31
N SER A 168 15.10 15.55 -23.55
CA SER A 168 14.57 16.86 -23.91
C SER A 168 13.05 16.91 -23.74
N ALA A 169 12.48 18.12 -23.73
CA ALA A 169 11.03 18.30 -23.62
C ALA A 169 10.25 17.54 -24.73
N ALA A 170 10.75 17.58 -25.97
CA ALA A 170 10.13 16.89 -27.10
C ALA A 170 10.17 15.36 -26.93
N GLU A 171 11.28 14.81 -26.45
CA GLU A 171 11.44 13.38 -26.21
C GLU A 171 10.57 12.92 -25.03
N ALA A 172 10.44 13.75 -23.98
CA ALA A 172 9.55 13.48 -22.86
C ALA A 172 8.07 13.43 -23.30
N GLU A 173 7.64 14.32 -24.21
CA GLU A 173 6.30 14.28 -24.80
C GLU A 173 6.07 13.03 -25.65
N GLN A 174 7.06 12.60 -26.43
CA GLN A 174 7.00 11.34 -27.19
C GLN A 174 6.88 10.13 -26.25
N LEU A 175 7.69 10.09 -25.20
CA LEU A 175 7.65 9.03 -24.20
C LEU A 175 6.31 8.98 -23.45
N ALA A 176 5.75 10.14 -23.08
CA ALA A 176 4.48 10.23 -22.37
C ALA A 176 3.33 9.55 -23.13
N LYS A 177 3.31 9.65 -24.47
CA LYS A 177 2.31 8.99 -25.34
C LYS A 177 2.42 7.47 -25.31
N VAL A 178 3.59 6.92 -25.01
CA VAL A 178 3.82 5.46 -24.91
C VAL A 178 3.57 4.95 -23.50
N VAL A 179 3.87 5.75 -22.47
CA VAL A 179 3.67 5.38 -21.06
C VAL A 179 2.20 5.23 -20.71
N THR A 180 1.33 6.06 -21.28
CA THR A 180 -0.12 5.99 -21.03
C THR A 180 -0.92 5.53 -22.24
N THR A 181 -1.92 4.69 -21.97
CA THR A 181 -2.99 4.36 -22.92
C THR A 181 -3.93 5.56 -23.15
N GLU A 182 -4.79 5.48 -24.16
CA GLU A 182 -5.85 6.48 -24.42
C GLU A 182 -6.76 6.73 -23.21
N LYS A 183 -6.95 5.71 -22.36
CA LYS A 183 -7.72 5.80 -21.10
C LYS A 183 -6.93 6.45 -19.95
N ARG A 184 -5.75 7.02 -20.22
CA ARG A 184 -4.79 7.57 -19.24
C ARG A 184 -4.39 6.58 -18.15
N ALA A 185 -4.38 5.29 -18.46
CA ALA A 185 -3.86 4.22 -17.60
C ALA A 185 -2.47 3.77 -18.10
N LEU A 186 -1.66 3.17 -17.21
CA LEU A 186 -0.35 2.63 -17.56
C LEU A 186 -0.46 1.68 -18.76
N ASN A 187 0.41 1.86 -19.75
CA ASN A 187 0.49 0.96 -20.89
C ASN A 187 1.17 -0.35 -20.48
N PRO A 188 0.47 -1.50 -20.48
CA PRO A 188 1.07 -2.77 -20.10
C PRO A 188 2.22 -3.20 -21.03
N ALA A 189 2.31 -2.65 -22.25
CA ALA A 189 3.34 -3.00 -23.21
C ALA A 189 4.75 -2.54 -22.80
N ILE A 190 4.88 -1.53 -21.92
CA ILE A 190 6.17 -1.03 -21.43
C ILE A 190 6.67 -1.74 -20.16
N VAL A 191 5.79 -2.47 -19.47
CA VAL A 191 6.10 -3.06 -18.15
C VAL A 191 7.24 -4.07 -18.28
N GLY A 192 8.31 -3.88 -17.49
CA GLY A 192 9.49 -4.74 -17.48
C GLY A 192 10.28 -4.78 -18.79
N ARG A 193 10.05 -3.84 -19.71
CA ARG A 193 10.80 -3.74 -20.97
C ARG A 193 12.11 -2.97 -20.78
N SER A 194 13.09 -3.30 -21.63
CA SER A 194 14.37 -2.60 -21.65
C SER A 194 14.21 -1.16 -22.14
N VAL A 195 15.19 -0.31 -21.84
CA VAL A 195 15.24 1.08 -22.33
C VAL A 195 15.19 1.12 -23.85
N GLU A 196 15.93 0.26 -24.55
CA GLU A 196 15.98 0.22 -26.01
C GLU A 196 14.60 -0.11 -26.62
N THR A 197 13.88 -1.03 -25.99
CA THR A 197 12.53 -1.41 -26.43
C THR A 197 11.58 -0.22 -26.29
N ILE A 198 11.61 0.46 -25.13
CA ILE A 198 10.75 1.62 -24.84
C ILE A 198 11.11 2.79 -25.76
N ALA A 199 12.40 3.08 -25.93
CA ALA A 199 12.90 4.11 -26.83
C ALA A 199 12.40 3.89 -28.26
N LYS A 200 12.51 2.65 -28.77
CA LYS A 200 11.97 2.28 -30.08
C LYS A 200 10.45 2.49 -30.18
N MET A 201 9.70 2.12 -29.14
CA MET A 201 8.24 2.34 -29.11
C MET A 201 7.89 3.83 -29.15
N ALA A 202 8.70 4.68 -28.54
CA ALA A 202 8.52 6.14 -28.50
C ALA A 202 9.15 6.88 -29.68
N GLY A 203 9.86 6.20 -30.58
CA GLY A 203 10.59 6.83 -31.69
C GLY A 203 11.82 7.63 -31.25
N LEU A 204 12.39 7.29 -30.09
CA LEU A 204 13.57 7.94 -29.51
C LEU A 204 14.85 7.25 -29.97
N THR A 205 15.92 8.04 -30.12
CA THR A 205 17.29 7.53 -30.31
C THR A 205 18.10 7.81 -29.07
N VAL A 206 18.46 6.77 -28.33
CA VAL A 206 19.21 6.88 -27.07
C VAL A 206 20.57 6.20 -27.20
N PRO A 207 21.62 6.67 -26.48
CA PRO A 207 22.93 6.02 -26.50
C PRO A 207 22.87 4.54 -26.12
N GLN A 208 23.70 3.71 -26.74
CA GLN A 208 23.82 2.30 -26.38
C GLN A 208 24.26 2.15 -24.92
N GLY A 209 23.66 1.20 -24.19
CA GLY A 209 23.97 0.97 -22.78
C GLY A 209 23.27 1.94 -21.82
N THR A 210 22.34 2.78 -22.32
CA THR A 210 21.48 3.60 -21.46
C THR A 210 20.71 2.70 -20.50
N ARG A 211 20.87 2.97 -19.20
CA ARG A 211 20.28 2.19 -18.12
C ARG A 211 18.88 2.66 -17.74
N CYS A 212 18.60 3.96 -17.84
CA CYS A 212 17.34 4.56 -17.44
C CYS A 212 17.06 5.83 -18.25
N LEU A 213 15.79 6.05 -18.61
CA LEU A 213 15.31 7.33 -19.15
C LEU A 213 14.89 8.24 -18.00
N VAL A 214 15.28 9.51 -18.03
CA VAL A 214 14.94 10.49 -16.98
C VAL A 214 14.28 11.70 -17.63
N ALA A 215 13.09 12.07 -17.16
CA ALA A 215 12.35 13.21 -17.67
C ALA A 215 12.17 14.26 -16.57
N GLU A 216 12.49 15.51 -16.85
CA GLU A 216 12.05 16.63 -16.00
C GLU A 216 10.54 16.81 -16.15
N VAL A 217 9.81 16.87 -15.03
CA VAL A 217 8.35 16.95 -15.04
C VAL A 217 7.89 18.18 -14.29
N GLY A 218 7.00 18.97 -14.90
CA GLY A 218 6.52 20.25 -14.32
C GLY A 218 5.49 20.11 -13.19
N GLY A 219 5.01 18.91 -12.91
CA GLY A 219 4.00 18.67 -11.87
C GLY A 219 3.66 17.19 -11.67
N VAL A 220 2.63 16.94 -10.87
CA VAL A 220 2.13 15.60 -10.56
C VAL A 220 0.66 15.53 -10.95
N GLY A 221 0.24 14.40 -11.52
CA GLY A 221 -1.17 14.15 -11.81
C GLY A 221 -1.45 13.76 -13.26
N ARG A 222 -2.73 13.80 -13.62
CA ARG A 222 -3.24 13.31 -14.91
C ARG A 222 -2.76 14.08 -16.12
N ASP A 223 -2.35 15.33 -15.92
CA ASP A 223 -1.80 16.18 -16.98
C ASP A 223 -0.28 16.04 -17.09
N PHE A 224 0.34 15.28 -16.18
CA PHE A 224 1.75 14.93 -16.16
C PHE A 224 1.93 13.40 -16.20
N PRO A 225 1.73 12.73 -17.34
CA PRO A 225 1.73 11.27 -17.44
C PRO A 225 2.97 10.58 -16.87
N LEU A 226 4.14 11.20 -16.95
CA LEU A 226 5.39 10.63 -16.44
C LEU A 226 5.49 10.64 -14.90
N SER A 227 4.59 11.33 -14.20
CA SER A 227 4.52 11.39 -12.72
C SER A 227 3.87 10.16 -12.07
N MET A 228 3.28 9.24 -12.85
CA MET A 228 2.64 8.03 -12.33
C MET A 228 3.62 6.87 -12.12
N GLU A 229 3.12 5.75 -11.59
CA GLU A 229 3.83 4.46 -11.56
C GLU A 229 4.03 3.93 -13.00
N LYS A 230 5.28 3.57 -13.34
CA LYS A 230 5.68 3.24 -14.72
C LYS A 230 6.13 1.79 -14.92
N LEU A 231 6.48 1.07 -13.84
CA LEU A 231 6.95 -0.33 -13.83
C LEU A 231 7.96 -0.70 -14.96
N SER A 232 8.84 0.23 -15.28
CA SER A 232 9.80 0.22 -16.40
C SER A 232 10.96 1.17 -16.06
N PRO A 233 12.14 1.09 -16.71
CA PRO A 233 13.33 1.91 -16.40
C PRO A 233 13.19 3.38 -16.85
N ILE A 234 12.20 4.07 -16.28
CA ILE A 234 11.87 5.47 -16.50
C ILE A 234 11.72 6.17 -15.13
N LEU A 235 12.32 7.34 -14.98
CA LEU A 235 12.21 8.19 -13.79
C LEU A 235 11.67 9.58 -14.16
N ALA A 236 10.79 10.12 -13.32
CA ALA A 236 10.53 11.54 -13.28
C ALA A 236 11.59 12.25 -12.43
N PHE A 237 11.92 13.50 -12.75
CA PHE A 237 12.88 14.31 -12.03
C PHE A 237 12.27 15.67 -11.68
N TYR A 238 12.40 16.04 -10.41
CA TYR A 238 11.91 17.29 -9.84
C TYR A 238 13.03 17.99 -9.08
N VAL A 239 12.98 19.32 -9.02
CA VAL A 239 13.86 20.14 -8.19
C VAL A 239 13.01 20.95 -7.24
N GLU A 240 13.32 20.86 -5.95
CA GLU A 240 12.65 21.61 -4.88
C GLU A 240 13.71 22.21 -3.97
N ASP A 241 13.44 23.33 -3.30
CA ASP A 241 14.41 23.93 -2.36
C ASP A 241 14.01 23.63 -0.92
N GLY A 242 14.85 22.84 -0.26
CA GLY A 242 14.70 22.50 1.15
C GLY A 242 13.86 21.25 1.42
N LEU A 243 14.02 20.73 2.64
CA LEU A 243 13.39 19.50 3.09
C LEU A 243 11.86 19.57 3.02
N GLU A 244 11.26 20.67 3.47
CA GLU A 244 9.81 20.86 3.50
C GLU A 244 9.19 20.78 2.09
N ARG A 245 9.75 21.51 1.12
CA ARG A 245 9.25 21.47 -0.26
C ARG A 245 9.53 20.14 -0.94
N GLY A 246 10.70 19.55 -0.70
CA GLY A 246 11.04 18.22 -1.19
C GLY A 246 10.08 17.15 -0.69
N ALA A 247 9.77 17.19 0.62
CA ALA A 247 8.80 16.32 1.26
C ALA A 247 7.38 16.56 0.72
N ALA A 248 6.94 17.81 0.58
CA ALA A 248 5.64 18.14 -0.01
C ALA A 248 5.47 17.60 -1.43
N ARG A 249 6.51 17.68 -2.28
CA ARG A 249 6.49 17.06 -3.62
C ARG A 249 6.40 15.54 -3.55
N CYS A 250 7.14 14.91 -2.65
CA CYS A 250 7.06 13.46 -2.43
C CYS A 250 5.66 13.04 -1.98
N PHE A 251 5.05 13.79 -1.06
CA PHE A 251 3.67 13.58 -0.61
C PHE A 251 2.68 13.64 -1.78
N GLU A 252 2.82 14.63 -2.65
CA GLU A 252 1.97 14.80 -3.84
C GLU A 252 2.08 13.59 -4.78
N ILE A 253 3.31 13.11 -5.04
CA ILE A 253 3.57 11.93 -5.87
C ILE A 253 2.91 10.67 -5.27
N LEU A 254 3.04 10.46 -3.96
CA LEU A 254 2.39 9.36 -3.24
C LEU A 254 0.86 9.47 -3.33
N SER A 255 0.32 10.68 -3.17
CA SER A 255 -1.11 10.95 -3.28
C SER A 255 -1.68 10.60 -4.65
N TYR A 256 -0.85 10.65 -5.70
CA TYR A 256 -1.26 10.30 -7.07
C TYR A 256 -1.20 8.80 -7.41
N GLY A 257 -0.76 7.93 -6.49
CA GLY A 257 -0.80 6.48 -6.75
C GLY A 257 0.20 5.61 -5.97
N GLY A 258 0.65 6.05 -4.79
CA GLY A 258 1.62 5.33 -3.97
C GLY A 258 1.36 5.38 -2.46
N MET A 259 0.24 5.96 -2.03
CA MET A 259 -0.10 6.11 -0.61
C MET A 259 -0.02 4.76 0.13
N GLY A 260 0.69 4.78 1.25
CA GLY A 260 0.92 3.64 2.12
C GLY A 260 2.03 2.69 1.66
N HIS A 261 2.59 2.83 0.46
CA HIS A 261 3.54 1.85 -0.06
C HIS A 261 4.99 2.09 0.40
N THR A 262 5.72 2.98 -0.28
CA THR A 262 7.15 3.21 -0.03
C THR A 262 7.54 4.64 -0.41
N ALA A 263 8.44 5.24 0.36
CA ALA A 263 9.16 6.47 0.01
C ALA A 263 10.65 6.30 0.36
N GLY A 264 11.52 7.00 -0.36
CA GLY A 264 12.96 6.98 -0.13
C GLY A 264 13.53 8.35 0.21
N ILE A 265 14.59 8.37 1.01
CA ILE A 265 15.42 9.56 1.23
C ILE A 265 16.91 9.19 1.24
N HIS A 266 17.71 9.96 0.51
CA HIS A 266 19.16 9.97 0.64
C HIS A 266 19.57 11.21 1.41
N THR A 267 20.25 11.05 2.54
CA THR A 267 20.69 12.13 3.43
C THR A 267 21.78 11.66 4.39
N ARG A 268 22.69 12.56 4.80
CA ARG A 268 23.60 12.32 5.94
C ARG A 268 23.00 12.79 7.27
N SER A 269 21.87 13.49 7.24
CA SER A 269 21.19 14.00 8.42
C SER A 269 20.14 13.01 8.95
N ARG A 270 20.40 12.47 10.15
CA ARG A 270 19.42 11.62 10.85
C ARG A 270 18.12 12.37 11.15
N GLU A 271 18.19 13.66 11.45
CA GLU A 271 17.01 14.47 11.74
C GLU A 271 16.18 14.73 10.47
N ALA A 272 16.82 14.97 9.33
CA ALA A 272 16.10 15.07 8.05
C ALA A 272 15.39 13.75 7.70
N ALA A 273 16.05 12.61 7.91
CA ALA A 273 15.45 11.30 7.68
C ALA A 273 14.22 11.06 8.57
N LYS A 274 14.28 11.41 9.86
CA LYS A 274 13.14 11.31 10.78
C LYS A 274 11.99 12.24 10.38
N ALA A 275 12.30 13.51 10.09
CA ALA A 275 11.29 14.50 9.71
C ALA A 275 10.56 14.07 8.43
N PHE A 276 11.31 13.64 7.40
CA PHE A 276 10.74 13.06 6.19
C PHE A 276 9.87 11.83 6.48
N GLY A 277 10.34 10.92 7.34
CA GLY A 277 9.60 9.71 7.70
C GLY A 277 8.31 9.98 8.48
N ILE A 278 8.24 11.05 9.26
CA ILE A 278 7.01 11.49 9.96
C ILE A 278 5.99 12.05 8.97
N GLU A 279 6.45 12.78 7.95
CA GLU A 279 5.58 13.45 6.99
C GLU A 279 5.03 12.51 5.91
N MET A 280 5.81 11.51 5.48
CA MET A 280 5.45 10.68 4.34
C MET A 280 4.35 9.66 4.67
N PRO A 281 3.23 9.64 3.92
CA PRO A 281 2.17 8.63 4.07
C PRO A 281 2.59 7.33 3.38
N ALA A 282 3.66 6.68 3.85
CA ALA A 282 4.20 5.44 3.31
C ALA A 282 4.60 4.48 4.44
N SER A 283 4.38 3.17 4.25
CA SER A 283 4.66 2.16 5.29
C SER A 283 6.13 1.74 5.37
N ARG A 284 6.89 1.93 4.28
CA ARG A 284 8.35 1.78 4.28
C ARG A 284 9.00 3.11 3.90
N ILE A 285 9.80 3.64 4.82
CA ILE A 285 10.69 4.78 4.56
C ILE A 285 12.10 4.23 4.44
N VAL A 286 12.63 4.19 3.23
CA VAL A 286 13.97 3.65 2.95
C VAL A 286 14.99 4.79 3.00
N VAL A 287 16.00 4.66 3.85
CA VAL A 287 17.05 5.67 4.02
C VAL A 287 18.36 5.13 3.45
N ASN A 288 19.00 5.88 2.55
CA ASN A 288 20.33 5.57 2.00
C ASN A 288 20.49 4.18 1.38
N SER A 289 19.44 3.64 0.75
CA SER A 289 19.43 2.32 0.11
C SER A 289 18.50 2.35 -1.11
N PRO A 290 18.71 1.48 -2.13
CA PRO A 290 17.74 1.33 -3.22
C PRO A 290 16.37 0.97 -2.64
N THR A 291 15.29 1.62 -3.08
CA THR A 291 13.96 1.40 -2.49
C THR A 291 13.42 0.01 -2.83
N THR A 292 13.70 -0.48 -4.04
CA THR A 292 13.39 -1.85 -4.47
C THR A 292 13.87 -2.90 -3.45
N HIS A 293 15.16 -2.85 -3.10
CA HIS A 293 15.80 -3.83 -2.23
C HIS A 293 15.51 -3.56 -0.75
N GLY A 294 15.43 -2.28 -0.38
CA GLY A 294 15.20 -1.86 0.99
C GLY A 294 13.79 -2.21 1.46
N ALA A 295 12.76 -1.92 0.66
CA ALA A 295 11.37 -2.12 1.05
C ALA A 295 10.99 -3.61 1.15
N ILE A 296 11.59 -4.47 0.32
CA ILE A 296 11.37 -5.93 0.39
C ILE A 296 12.15 -6.61 1.51
N GLY A 297 12.98 -5.88 2.27
CA GLY A 297 13.76 -6.43 3.37
C GLY A 297 15.04 -7.16 2.95
N PHE A 298 15.61 -6.83 1.79
CA PHE A 298 16.90 -7.41 1.35
C PHE A 298 18.09 -6.60 1.88
N SER A 299 18.08 -5.28 1.68
CA SER A 299 19.15 -4.37 2.11
C SER A 299 18.83 -3.62 3.41
N THR A 300 17.70 -3.91 4.04
CA THR A 300 17.30 -3.35 5.34
C THR A 300 16.87 -4.47 6.29
N ALA A 301 16.67 -4.14 7.57
CA ALA A 301 16.17 -5.07 8.58
C ALA A 301 14.64 -5.24 8.58
N LEU A 302 13.94 -4.75 7.55
CA LEU A 302 12.51 -5.04 7.39
C LEU A 302 12.30 -6.55 7.13
N PRO A 303 11.17 -7.13 7.57
CA PRO A 303 10.89 -8.54 7.29
C PRO A 303 10.92 -8.83 5.77
N PRO A 304 11.68 -9.85 5.31
CA PRO A 304 11.73 -10.18 3.89
C PRO A 304 10.34 -10.54 3.33
N SER A 305 9.89 -9.86 2.28
CA SER A 305 8.54 -10.08 1.76
C SER A 305 8.34 -9.67 0.29
N MET A 306 7.52 -10.45 -0.41
CA MET A 306 6.98 -10.10 -1.74
C MET A 306 5.49 -9.70 -1.68
N THR A 307 4.96 -9.41 -0.49
CA THR A 307 3.59 -8.91 -0.27
C THR A 307 3.64 -7.76 0.70
N LEU A 308 3.59 -6.56 0.12
CA LEU A 308 3.84 -5.31 0.81
C LEU A 308 2.51 -4.61 1.13
N GLY A 309 2.01 -4.75 2.35
CA GLY A 309 0.76 -4.10 2.77
C GLY A 309 0.88 -2.58 2.80
N CYS A 310 -0.15 -1.85 2.37
CA CYS A 310 -0.13 -0.38 2.31
C CYS A 310 -0.92 0.31 3.43
N GLY A 311 -1.29 -0.42 4.48
CA GLY A 311 -2.05 0.09 5.62
C GLY A 311 -3.38 0.72 5.22
N SER A 312 -3.98 1.48 6.13
CA SER A 312 -5.28 2.13 5.91
C SER A 312 -5.26 3.13 4.77
N TRP A 313 -4.13 3.78 4.49
CA TRP A 313 -3.96 4.69 3.36
C TRP A 313 -4.20 4.01 2.01
N GLY A 314 -3.70 2.77 1.85
CA GLY A 314 -3.94 1.95 0.66
C GLY A 314 -5.21 1.10 0.74
N GLY A 315 -6.06 1.28 1.75
CA GLY A 315 -7.22 0.42 1.99
C GLY A 315 -6.85 -1.02 2.33
N ASN A 316 -5.74 -1.22 3.05
CA ASN A 316 -5.27 -2.54 3.47
C ASN A 316 -5.35 -2.73 4.99
N VAL A 317 -5.50 -3.99 5.42
CA VAL A 317 -5.61 -4.34 6.84
C VAL A 317 -4.30 -4.15 7.63
N THR A 318 -3.16 -4.17 6.95
CA THR A 318 -1.83 -3.98 7.56
C THR A 318 -0.90 -3.16 6.64
N SER A 319 0.03 -2.45 7.26
CA SER A 319 1.19 -1.77 6.65
C SER A 319 2.43 -2.66 6.55
N ASP A 320 2.39 -3.84 7.17
CA ASP A 320 3.57 -4.67 7.34
C ASP A 320 4.06 -5.29 6.02
N ASN A 321 5.34 -5.65 6.03
CA ASN A 321 5.84 -6.72 5.16
C ASN A 321 5.20 -8.03 5.64
N VAL A 322 4.26 -8.57 4.85
CA VAL A 322 3.53 -9.78 5.25
C VAL A 322 4.54 -10.92 5.48
N SER A 323 4.29 -11.70 6.53
CA SER A 323 5.20 -12.71 7.08
C SER A 323 4.40 -13.89 7.64
N PRO A 324 5.04 -14.99 8.08
CA PRO A 324 4.33 -16.15 8.66
C PRO A 324 3.41 -15.79 9.83
N TRP A 325 3.75 -14.75 10.62
CA TRP A 325 2.93 -14.29 11.75
C TRP A 325 1.54 -13.84 11.35
N HIS A 326 1.39 -13.32 10.12
CA HIS A 326 0.11 -12.87 9.58
C HIS A 326 -0.82 -14.04 9.19
N LEU A 327 -0.28 -15.25 9.13
CA LEU A 327 -0.97 -16.46 8.71
C LEU A 327 -1.30 -17.37 9.90
N MET A 328 -1.25 -16.83 11.13
CA MET A 328 -1.53 -17.59 12.34
C MET A 328 -2.46 -16.80 13.27
N ASP A 329 -3.46 -17.48 13.81
CA ASP A 329 -4.23 -16.94 14.93
C ASP A 329 -3.53 -17.23 16.26
N ILE A 330 -3.63 -16.28 17.20
CA ILE A 330 -3.11 -16.45 18.56
C ILE A 330 -4.27 -16.76 19.52
N LYS A 331 -4.36 -18.03 19.94
CA LYS A 331 -5.26 -18.45 21.02
C LYS A 331 -4.68 -18.06 22.38
N ARG A 332 -5.45 -17.31 23.18
CA ARG A 332 -5.06 -16.89 24.55
C ARG A 332 -5.88 -17.67 25.57
N VAL A 333 -5.20 -18.44 26.43
CA VAL A 333 -5.82 -19.12 27.58
C VAL A 333 -5.57 -18.25 28.81
N ALA A 334 -6.61 -17.57 29.27
CA ALA A 334 -6.52 -16.59 30.36
C ALA A 334 -7.16 -17.14 31.63
N PHE A 335 -6.38 -17.20 32.72
CA PHE A 335 -6.87 -17.54 34.05
C PHE A 335 -7.36 -16.29 34.78
N GLU A 336 -8.33 -16.45 35.67
CA GLU A 336 -8.85 -15.34 36.47
C GLU A 336 -7.76 -14.75 37.37
N THR A 337 -7.51 -13.44 37.26
CA THR A 337 -6.55 -12.71 38.10
C THR A 337 -7.23 -11.75 39.08
N ARG A 338 -8.52 -11.47 38.87
CA ARG A 338 -9.30 -10.57 39.70
C ARG A 338 -10.76 -11.02 39.69
N ALA A 339 -11.27 -11.35 40.88
CA ALA A 339 -12.67 -11.70 41.06
C ALA A 339 -13.58 -10.55 40.61
N VAL A 340 -14.59 -10.85 39.79
CA VAL A 340 -15.66 -9.91 39.43
C VAL A 340 -16.76 -10.00 40.49
N PRO A 341 -16.97 -8.96 41.31
CA PRO A 341 -17.94 -9.03 42.41
C PRO A 341 -19.36 -9.15 41.85
N SER A 342 -20.08 -10.20 42.28
CA SER A 342 -21.50 -10.37 41.99
C SER A 342 -22.33 -9.91 43.18
N LYS A 343 -23.28 -8.99 42.95
CA LYS A 343 -24.34 -8.63 43.93
C LYS A 343 -25.38 -9.74 44.09
N ARG A 344 -25.42 -10.69 43.15
CA ARG A 344 -26.26 -11.88 43.27
C ARG A 344 -25.50 -12.90 44.11
N PRO A 345 -26.10 -13.44 45.20
CA PRO A 345 -25.46 -14.47 45.99
C PRO A 345 -25.12 -15.65 45.07
N ALA A 346 -23.90 -16.17 45.20
CA ALA A 346 -23.53 -17.38 44.50
C ALA A 346 -24.51 -18.48 44.93
N ARG A 347 -25.26 -19.04 43.98
CA ARG A 347 -25.97 -20.30 44.24
C ARG A 347 -24.90 -21.34 44.48
N THR A 348 -24.69 -21.72 45.74
CA THR A 348 -23.91 -22.90 46.09
C THR A 348 -24.51 -24.07 45.32
N ALA A 349 -23.78 -24.57 44.33
CA ALA A 349 -24.12 -25.82 43.68
C ALA A 349 -23.98 -26.92 44.73
N GLN A 350 -25.09 -27.27 45.38
CA GLN A 350 -25.18 -28.58 46.02
C GLN A 350 -25.01 -29.60 44.89
N ARG A 351 -23.88 -30.32 44.88
CA ARG A 351 -23.74 -31.55 44.10
C ARG A 351 -24.91 -32.45 44.51
N PRO A 352 -25.78 -32.89 43.58
CA PRO A 352 -26.86 -33.79 43.96
C PRO A 352 -26.25 -35.11 44.45
N ALA A 353 -26.59 -35.51 45.68
CA ALA A 353 -26.56 -36.92 46.03
C ALA A 353 -27.62 -37.62 45.17
N ALA A 354 -27.29 -38.80 44.64
CA ALA A 354 -28.18 -39.55 43.77
C ALA A 354 -29.43 -40.07 44.51
N SER A 355 -30.55 -40.07 43.77
CA SER A 355 -31.85 -40.76 43.96
C SER A 355 -32.90 -40.15 44.90
N PRO A 356 -34.21 -40.47 44.70
CA PRO A 356 -34.92 -40.99 43.52
C PRO A 356 -36.07 -40.07 43.03
N LEU A 357 -36.61 -40.35 41.84
CA LEU A 357 -37.79 -39.68 41.28
C LEU A 357 -39.02 -39.79 42.21
N ALA A 358 -39.69 -38.66 42.48
CA ALA A 358 -41.16 -38.61 42.57
C ALA A 358 -41.73 -37.18 42.46
N ALA A 359 -42.73 -37.08 41.58
CA ALA A 359 -43.94 -36.25 41.54
C ALA A 359 -43.90 -34.71 41.74
N ALA A 360 -44.40 -34.01 40.73
CA ALA A 360 -44.83 -32.61 40.78
C ALA A 360 -46.04 -32.41 41.72
N PRO A 361 -46.22 -31.18 42.23
CA PRO A 361 -47.47 -30.50 41.91
C PRO A 361 -47.32 -29.01 41.54
N ALA A 362 -48.42 -28.52 40.98
CA ALA A 362 -48.63 -27.21 40.38
C ALA A 362 -48.84 -26.08 41.40
N GLY A 363 -48.69 -24.83 40.92
CA GLY A 363 -49.52 -23.72 41.38
C GLY A 363 -48.80 -22.39 41.62
N GLY A 364 -49.40 -21.33 41.09
CA GLY A 364 -49.38 -20.00 41.71
C GLY A 364 -48.54 -18.94 41.00
N GLY A 365 -49.22 -18.01 40.32
CA GLY A 365 -48.62 -16.89 39.60
C GLY A 365 -48.28 -15.68 40.48
N GLY A 366 -47.88 -14.60 39.81
CA GLY A 366 -47.66 -13.30 40.43
C GLY A 366 -46.68 -12.45 39.63
N GLY A 367 -47.15 -11.86 38.54
CA GLY A 367 -46.40 -10.85 37.79
C GLY A 367 -46.26 -9.53 38.54
N GLY A 368 -45.15 -8.84 38.30
CA GLY A 368 -44.90 -7.49 38.78
C GLY A 368 -43.77 -6.86 37.95
N SER A 369 -44.12 -6.38 36.75
CA SER A 369 -43.23 -5.60 35.89
C SER A 369 -43.20 -4.15 36.37
N SER A 370 -42.04 -3.66 36.78
CA SER A 370 -41.78 -2.22 36.97
C SER A 370 -41.22 -1.67 35.66
N THR A 371 -42.02 -0.87 34.97
CA THR A 371 -41.61 -0.09 33.79
C THR A 371 -40.90 1.18 34.22
N TYR A 372 -39.68 1.37 33.75
CA TYR A 372 -39.03 2.68 33.70
C TYR A 372 -39.29 3.29 32.33
N THR A 373 -40.03 4.39 32.28
CA THR A 373 -40.18 5.23 31.08
C THR A 373 -38.92 6.08 30.93
N ILE A 374 -38.20 5.89 29.82
CA ILE A 374 -37.22 6.85 29.30
C ILE A 374 -37.98 7.68 28.27
N GLU A 375 -38.04 8.99 28.46
CA GLU A 375 -38.48 9.91 27.41
C GLU A 375 -37.45 9.88 26.28
N GLU A 376 -37.77 9.19 25.20
CA GLU A 376 -37.05 9.30 23.93
C GLU A 376 -37.40 10.63 23.27
N VAL A 377 -36.43 11.54 23.19
CA VAL A 377 -36.45 12.61 22.20
C VAL A 377 -36.29 11.97 20.83
N HIS A 378 -37.43 11.72 20.17
CA HIS A 378 -37.50 11.20 18.81
C HIS A 378 -36.88 12.20 17.83
N ARG A 379 -35.59 12.06 17.55
CA ARG A 379 -35.03 12.49 16.26
C ARG A 379 -35.26 11.33 15.30
N GLY A 380 -36.01 11.57 14.21
CA GLY A 380 -36.23 10.56 13.18
C GLY A 380 -34.90 9.94 12.70
N PRO A 381 -34.92 8.70 12.17
CA PRO A 381 -33.70 8.01 11.77
C PRO A 381 -32.88 8.90 10.82
N ALA A 382 -31.64 9.19 11.20
CA ALA A 382 -30.74 10.02 10.42
C ALA A 382 -30.68 9.45 8.99
N THR A 383 -30.92 10.29 7.99
CA THR A 383 -30.84 9.84 6.61
C THR A 383 -29.39 9.49 6.29
N ARG A 384 -29.15 8.67 5.26
CA ARG A 384 -27.80 8.34 4.83
C ARG A 384 -26.95 9.58 4.55
N ASP A 385 -27.55 10.62 3.97
CA ASP A 385 -26.88 11.89 3.71
C ASP A 385 -26.53 12.64 5.01
N ASP A 386 -27.37 12.54 6.04
CA ASP A 386 -27.05 13.09 7.36
C ASP A 386 -25.88 12.34 7.98
N ILE A 387 -25.87 11.02 7.88
CA ILE A 387 -24.77 10.17 8.38
C ILE A 387 -23.48 10.46 7.62
N VAL A 388 -23.51 10.56 6.29
CA VAL A 388 -22.35 10.92 5.46
C VAL A 388 -21.86 12.32 5.82
N LYS A 389 -22.74 13.32 5.96
CA LYS A 389 -22.35 14.67 6.39
C LYS A 389 -21.76 14.70 7.80
N ILE A 390 -22.24 13.87 8.72
CA ILE A 390 -21.70 13.74 10.07
C ILE A 390 -20.30 13.12 10.01
N VAL A 391 -20.12 12.06 9.23
CA VAL A 391 -18.83 11.39 9.03
C VAL A 391 -17.84 12.33 8.35
N ASP A 392 -18.23 12.99 7.25
CA ASP A 392 -17.39 13.95 6.52
C ASP A 392 -17.02 15.15 7.40
N ARG A 393 -17.96 15.68 8.19
CA ARG A 393 -17.68 16.74 9.16
C ARG A 393 -16.67 16.28 10.21
N PHE A 394 -16.85 15.09 10.77
CA PHE A 394 -15.93 14.53 11.76
C PHE A 394 -14.52 14.30 11.18
N LEU A 395 -14.43 13.78 9.96
CA LEU A 395 -13.16 13.50 9.30
C LEU A 395 -12.45 14.78 8.83
N SER A 396 -13.17 15.75 8.29
CA SER A 396 -12.61 17.04 7.86
C SER A 396 -12.11 17.90 9.03
N GLN A 397 -12.78 17.82 10.20
CA GLN A 397 -12.31 18.49 11.42
C GLN A 397 -10.97 17.95 11.94
N ARG A 398 -10.59 16.70 11.60
CA ARG A 398 -9.26 16.15 11.89
C ARG A 398 -8.16 16.62 10.95
N GLN A 399 -8.48 17.03 9.72
CA GLN A 399 -7.47 17.58 8.80
C GLN A 399 -7.05 19.02 9.17
N ALA A 400 -7.87 19.75 9.95
CA ALA A 400 -7.61 21.16 10.30
C ALA A 400 -7.01 21.38 11.71
N SER A 401 -6.69 20.32 12.45
CA SER A 401 -6.12 20.45 13.80
C SER A 401 -4.88 19.58 13.95
N GLN A 402 -3.70 20.12 13.63
CA GLN A 402 -2.49 19.70 14.34
C GLN A 402 -2.61 20.22 15.78
N PRO A 403 -2.67 19.36 16.81
CA PRO A 403 -2.58 19.84 18.18
C PRO A 403 -1.15 20.30 18.44
N ALA A 404 -1.00 21.46 19.07
CA ALA A 404 0.25 21.83 19.73
C ALA A 404 0.68 20.67 20.65
N SER A 405 1.95 20.27 20.54
CA SER A 405 2.54 19.15 21.25
C SER A 405 2.41 19.31 22.77
N SER A 406 1.43 18.63 23.37
CA SER A 406 1.51 18.26 24.78
C SER A 406 2.05 16.83 24.83
N PRO A 407 3.10 16.53 25.62
CA PRO A 407 3.63 15.19 25.69
C PRO A 407 2.56 14.24 26.23
N LEU A 408 2.26 13.20 25.46
CA LEU A 408 1.44 12.08 25.94
C LEU A 408 2.18 11.40 27.10
N PRO A 409 1.48 10.91 28.13
CA PRO A 409 2.11 10.09 29.16
C PRO A 409 2.75 8.87 28.50
N VAL A 410 4.05 8.68 28.76
CA VAL A 410 4.82 7.54 28.26
C VAL A 410 4.18 6.27 28.82
N ALA A 411 3.55 5.47 27.96
CA ALA A 411 3.21 4.10 28.32
C ALA A 411 4.52 3.36 28.61
N GLN A 412 4.71 2.93 29.85
CA GLN A 412 5.86 2.09 30.18
C GLN A 412 5.72 0.79 29.40
N PRO A 413 6.68 0.43 28.54
CA PRO A 413 6.66 -0.87 27.89
C PRO A 413 6.76 -1.93 28.98
N HIS A 414 5.85 -2.91 28.95
CA HIS A 414 6.10 -4.16 29.64
C HIS A 414 7.44 -4.68 29.14
N ALA A 415 8.43 -4.73 30.04
CA ALA A 415 9.77 -5.19 29.75
C ALA A 415 9.69 -6.62 29.20
N TYR A 416 9.82 -6.77 27.89
CA TYR A 416 10.54 -7.91 27.37
C TYR A 416 11.99 -7.67 27.77
N VAL A 417 12.51 -8.51 28.67
CA VAL A 417 13.94 -8.58 28.93
C VAL A 417 14.60 -9.03 27.64
N GLN A 418 14.97 -8.09 26.77
CA GLN A 418 16.12 -8.28 25.92
C GLN A 418 17.31 -8.21 26.86
N GLN A 419 18.01 -9.34 27.00
CA GLN A 419 19.37 -9.29 27.54
C GLN A 419 20.15 -8.36 26.61
N ASP A 420 20.67 -7.27 27.16
CA ASP A 420 21.66 -6.42 26.51
C ASP A 420 22.87 -7.30 26.22
N VAL A 421 22.95 -7.77 24.98
CA VAL A 421 24.21 -8.24 24.42
C VAL A 421 24.75 -7.03 23.68
N ASP A 422 25.71 -6.34 24.30
CA ASP A 422 26.56 -5.38 23.60
C ASP A 422 27.22 -6.12 22.43
N VAL A 423 26.68 -5.92 21.23
CA VAL A 423 27.38 -6.31 20.01
C VAL A 423 28.37 -5.20 19.73
N GLU A 424 29.54 -5.28 20.35
CA GLU A 424 30.73 -4.58 19.86
C GLU A 424 30.92 -4.92 18.37
N PRO A 425 31.29 -3.96 17.52
CA PRO A 425 31.64 -4.25 16.14
C PRO A 425 32.91 -5.12 16.15
N GLN A 426 32.74 -6.44 16.12
CA GLN A 426 33.85 -7.36 15.99
C GLN A 426 34.54 -7.06 14.66
N ARG A 427 35.77 -6.55 14.77
CA ARG A 427 36.78 -6.61 13.71
C ARG A 427 36.76 -8.02 13.14
N ALA A 428 36.48 -8.14 11.85
CA ALA A 428 36.72 -9.35 11.11
C ALA A 428 38.19 -9.76 11.30
N THR A 429 38.42 -10.84 12.04
CA THR A 429 39.71 -11.51 12.09
C THR A 429 39.92 -12.17 10.74
N HIS A 430 40.77 -11.54 9.92
CA HIS A 430 41.29 -12.14 8.71
C HIS A 430 42.07 -13.41 9.08
N SER A 431 41.59 -14.56 8.60
CA SER A 431 42.45 -15.74 8.41
C SER A 431 42.87 -15.77 6.93
N GLY A 432 44.16 -15.53 6.72
CA GLY A 432 45.02 -16.07 5.65
C GLY A 432 44.53 -16.02 4.20
N GLY A 433 45.08 -15.09 3.43
CA GLY A 433 45.10 -15.12 1.97
C GLY A 433 45.69 -13.84 1.38
N ALA A 434 47.02 -13.71 1.39
CA ALA A 434 47.75 -12.53 0.95
C ALA A 434 47.78 -12.39 -0.59
N ALA A 435 47.63 -11.15 -1.09
CA ALA A 435 48.41 -10.55 -2.19
C ALA A 435 48.20 -9.01 -2.22
N PRO A 436 49.17 -8.21 -2.70
CA PRO A 436 49.55 -6.94 -2.08
C PRO A 436 48.90 -5.68 -2.70
N HIS A 437 48.75 -4.65 -1.85
CA HIS A 437 48.58 -3.25 -2.25
C HIS A 437 49.93 -2.62 -2.65
N PRO A 438 49.92 -1.58 -3.50
CA PRO A 438 50.88 -0.48 -3.40
C PRO A 438 50.24 0.76 -2.77
N GLU A 439 50.82 1.12 -1.63
CA GLU A 439 51.21 2.46 -1.13
C GLU A 439 50.33 3.71 -1.37
N ALA A 440 50.03 4.35 -0.24
CA ALA A 440 49.57 5.72 -0.12
C ALA A 440 50.74 6.71 -0.12
N ALA A 441 50.50 7.95 -0.56
CA ALA A 441 51.27 9.15 -0.20
C ALA A 441 50.42 10.43 -0.39
N PRO A 442 50.71 11.55 0.30
CA PRO A 442 49.70 12.25 1.10
C PRO A 442 49.41 13.73 0.73
N THR A 443 48.34 14.24 1.32
CA THR A 443 48.04 15.62 1.82
C THR A 443 48.67 16.85 1.18
N ALA A 444 47.84 17.87 0.91
CA ALA A 444 48.25 19.28 1.05
C ALA A 444 47.08 20.17 1.50
N GLN A 445 47.33 20.93 2.56
CA GLN A 445 46.53 22.05 3.08
C GLN A 445 46.81 23.34 2.28
N GLY A 446 45.84 24.25 2.22
CA GLY A 446 46.01 25.69 1.94
C GLY A 446 44.68 26.41 2.12
N LYS A 447 44.42 27.09 3.24
CA LYS A 447 44.69 28.51 3.59
C LYS A 447 43.95 29.58 2.75
N ASN A 448 43.02 30.23 3.46
CA ASN A 448 42.74 31.68 3.60
C ASN A 448 42.19 32.57 2.46
N GLY A 449 41.25 33.42 2.89
CA GLY A 449 40.92 34.75 2.35
C GLY A 449 39.50 34.78 1.77
N GLY A 450 38.61 35.73 2.04
CA GLY A 450 38.62 37.04 2.70
C GLY A 450 37.28 37.70 2.32
N GLY A 451 36.79 38.66 3.13
CA GLY A 451 35.39 39.06 3.17
C GLY A 451 34.83 39.82 1.95
N ASN A 452 33.50 39.94 1.89
CA ASN A 452 32.81 41.23 2.03
C ASN A 452 31.28 41.03 2.09
N GLY A 453 30.65 41.79 2.98
CA GLY A 453 29.21 41.77 3.18
C GLY A 453 28.44 42.57 2.14
N HIS A 454 27.17 42.22 1.96
CA HIS A 454 26.09 43.09 1.52
C HIS A 454 24.76 42.56 2.07
N ALA A 455 24.02 43.41 2.76
CA ALA A 455 22.67 43.13 3.24
C ALA A 455 21.65 43.38 2.12
N PRO A 456 20.60 42.55 1.94
CA PRO A 456 19.51 42.86 1.03
C PRO A 456 18.30 43.47 1.74
N GLN A 457 17.77 44.54 1.15
CA GLN A 457 16.47 45.14 1.47
C GLN A 457 15.29 44.28 0.95
N PRO A 458 14.08 44.42 1.50
CA PRO A 458 12.94 43.55 1.22
C PRO A 458 12.19 43.88 -0.09
N ALA A 459 11.66 42.84 -0.75
CA ALA A 459 10.84 42.92 -1.95
C ALA A 459 9.32 43.10 -1.63
N PRO A 460 8.54 43.75 -2.52
CA PRO A 460 7.12 44.07 -2.29
C PRO A 460 6.16 42.89 -2.58
N PRO A 461 4.91 42.93 -2.08
CA PRO A 461 3.99 41.78 -2.10
C PRO A 461 3.32 41.53 -3.46
N ALA A 462 3.00 40.25 -3.72
CA ALA A 462 2.38 39.75 -4.95
C ALA A 462 0.85 39.99 -5.02
N PRO A 463 0.25 40.09 -6.23
CA PRO A 463 -1.17 40.36 -6.41
C PRO A 463 -2.06 39.10 -6.31
N ALA A 464 -3.31 39.30 -5.91
CA ALA A 464 -4.32 38.26 -5.67
C ALA A 464 -4.83 37.55 -6.96
N PRO A 465 -5.28 36.28 -6.87
CA PRO A 465 -5.72 35.51 -8.02
C PRO A 465 -7.17 35.83 -8.48
N PRO A 466 -7.49 35.68 -9.79
CA PRO A 466 -8.81 36.02 -10.33
C PRO A 466 -9.85 34.90 -10.15
N LYS A 467 -11.12 35.32 -10.06
CA LYS A 467 -12.32 34.47 -9.86
C LYS A 467 -12.66 33.64 -11.10
N GLN A 468 -13.01 32.37 -10.90
CA GLN A 468 -13.51 31.46 -11.94
C GLN A 468 -15.02 31.61 -12.18
N THR A 469 -15.41 31.70 -13.45
CA THR A 469 -16.80 31.56 -13.95
C THR A 469 -16.99 30.17 -14.58
N PRO A 470 -18.14 29.49 -14.38
CA PRO A 470 -18.39 28.18 -14.98
C PRO A 470 -19.02 28.29 -16.39
N SER A 471 -18.74 27.31 -17.25
CA SER A 471 -19.37 27.11 -18.56
C SER A 471 -19.73 25.61 -18.76
N PRO A 472 -20.60 25.22 -19.71
CA PRO A 472 -21.93 24.67 -19.40
C PRO A 472 -22.06 23.16 -19.66
N ALA A 473 -23.09 22.56 -19.05
CA ALA A 473 -23.45 21.15 -19.19
C ALA A 473 -24.18 20.86 -20.52
N ALA A 474 -23.89 19.68 -21.10
CA ALA A 474 -24.65 19.09 -22.20
C ALA A 474 -25.73 18.12 -21.66
N ALA A 475 -26.89 18.09 -22.30
CA ALA A 475 -28.04 17.24 -21.95
C ALA A 475 -28.30 16.16 -23.02
N SER A 476 -28.71 14.95 -22.60
CA SER A 476 -29.64 14.08 -23.36
C SER A 476 -30.37 13.09 -22.41
N ASN A 477 -31.62 12.77 -22.76
CA ASN A 477 -32.67 12.17 -21.95
C ASN A 477 -32.55 10.64 -21.72
N GLY A 478 -32.73 10.22 -20.47
CA GLY A 478 -32.99 8.84 -20.03
C GLY A 478 -32.89 8.80 -18.51
N LYS A 479 -33.92 8.30 -17.80
CA LYS A 479 -34.04 8.45 -16.33
C LYS A 479 -32.71 8.11 -15.62
N ARG A 480 -32.19 9.07 -14.85
CA ARG A 480 -30.86 9.02 -14.26
C ARG A 480 -30.69 7.77 -13.40
N ALA A 481 -29.64 7.00 -13.68
CA ALA A 481 -29.25 5.89 -12.84
C ALA A 481 -29.01 6.36 -11.40
N VAL A 482 -29.56 5.66 -10.42
CA VAL A 482 -29.25 5.94 -9.02
C VAL A 482 -27.87 5.38 -8.68
N ASP A 483 -27.10 6.10 -7.88
CA ASP A 483 -25.77 5.65 -7.48
C ASP A 483 -25.84 4.55 -6.41
N PHE A 484 -26.97 4.44 -5.69
CA PHE A 484 -27.19 3.44 -4.65
C PHE A 484 -28.67 3.08 -4.45
N VAL A 485 -28.94 1.86 -3.99
CA VAL A 485 -30.27 1.34 -3.62
C VAL A 485 -30.20 0.54 -2.32
N CYS A 486 -31.07 0.86 -1.36
CA CYS A 486 -31.35 0.01 -0.18
C CYS A 486 -32.77 -0.60 -0.18
N GLU A 487 -33.07 -1.39 0.84
CA GLU A 487 -34.32 -2.14 1.01
C GLU A 487 -35.52 -1.20 1.07
N ASP A 488 -35.36 -0.02 1.68
CA ASP A 488 -36.42 0.98 1.78
C ASP A 488 -36.71 1.66 0.44
N ASP A 489 -35.70 1.84 -0.42
CA ASP A 489 -35.91 2.33 -1.78
C ASP A 489 -36.75 1.33 -2.58
N VAL A 490 -36.42 0.04 -2.45
CA VAL A 490 -37.16 -1.05 -3.09
C VAL A 490 -38.59 -1.12 -2.54
N ARG A 491 -38.81 -1.07 -1.22
CA ARG A 491 -40.16 -1.06 -0.63
C ARG A 491 -41.00 0.12 -1.11
N ARG A 492 -40.40 1.33 -1.17
CA ARG A 492 -41.09 2.52 -1.69
C ARG A 492 -41.44 2.38 -3.17
N ALA A 493 -40.52 1.87 -3.98
CA ALA A 493 -40.75 1.67 -5.40
C ALA A 493 -41.83 0.60 -5.65
N ILE A 494 -41.86 -0.49 -4.87
CA ILE A 494 -42.95 -1.49 -4.89
C ILE A 494 -44.27 -0.83 -4.52
N GLN A 495 -44.32 -0.05 -3.43
CA GLN A 495 -45.54 0.60 -2.96
C GLN A 495 -46.09 1.63 -3.96
N LYS A 496 -45.20 2.28 -4.72
CA LYS A 496 -45.56 3.30 -5.73
C LYS A 496 -45.70 2.74 -7.14
N GLY A 497 -45.38 1.46 -7.38
CA GLY A 497 -45.36 0.85 -8.71
C GLY A 497 -44.30 1.44 -9.65
N GLU A 498 -43.20 1.97 -9.11
CA GLU A 498 -42.14 2.63 -9.86
C GLU A 498 -40.95 1.69 -10.12
N LYS A 499 -40.21 1.93 -11.22
CA LYS A 499 -38.95 1.23 -11.50
C LYS A 499 -37.76 2.07 -11.02
N ILE A 500 -36.76 1.39 -10.45
CA ILE A 500 -35.47 1.98 -10.06
C ILE A 500 -34.47 1.74 -11.19
N TYR A 501 -33.95 2.81 -11.78
CA TYR A 501 -33.01 2.73 -12.89
C TYR A 501 -31.59 2.58 -12.34
N ILE A 502 -30.93 1.46 -12.66
CA ILE A 502 -29.60 1.09 -12.15
C ILE A 502 -28.60 0.90 -13.30
N ASN A 503 -27.32 1.14 -13.05
CA ASN A 503 -26.22 0.89 -13.97
C ASN A 503 -25.12 0.04 -13.29
N ALA A 504 -24.04 -0.27 -14.01
CA ALA A 504 -22.94 -1.10 -13.51
C ALA A 504 -22.18 -0.50 -12.31
N ARG A 505 -22.40 0.79 -11.99
CA ARG A 505 -21.82 1.49 -10.84
C ARG A 505 -22.80 1.64 -9.69
N THR A 506 -24.08 1.33 -9.88
CA THR A 506 -25.10 1.40 -8.83
C THR A 506 -24.81 0.36 -7.75
N ILE A 507 -24.62 0.84 -6.53
CA ILE A 507 -24.38 -0.03 -5.38
C ILE A 507 -25.72 -0.44 -4.77
N ILE A 508 -26.03 -1.73 -4.76
CA ILE A 508 -27.29 -2.27 -4.22
C ILE A 508 -26.94 -3.12 -3.00
N THR A 509 -27.58 -2.86 -1.85
CA THR A 509 -27.37 -3.72 -0.67
C THR A 509 -27.86 -5.14 -0.95
N PRO A 510 -27.29 -6.18 -0.33
CA PRO A 510 -27.66 -7.57 -0.63
C PRO A 510 -29.16 -7.85 -0.48
N ALA A 511 -29.80 -7.39 0.61
CA ALA A 511 -31.24 -7.62 0.81
C ALA A 511 -32.12 -6.74 -0.10
N ALA A 512 -31.66 -5.57 -0.53
CA ALA A 512 -32.36 -4.79 -1.55
C ALA A 512 -32.28 -5.43 -2.93
N ARG A 513 -31.15 -6.08 -3.24
CA ARG A 513 -31.00 -6.84 -4.47
C ARG A 513 -31.98 -8.00 -4.50
N ASP A 514 -31.98 -8.82 -3.46
CA ASP A 514 -32.86 -9.99 -3.37
C ASP A 514 -34.35 -9.60 -3.44
N MET A 515 -34.74 -8.55 -2.71
CA MET A 515 -36.11 -8.03 -2.69
C MET A 515 -36.52 -7.39 -4.03
N GLY A 516 -35.63 -6.60 -4.63
CA GLY A 516 -35.92 -5.83 -5.85
C GLY A 516 -35.87 -6.69 -7.11
N GLU A 517 -35.06 -7.74 -7.15
CA GLU A 517 -35.08 -8.75 -8.22
C GLU A 517 -36.36 -9.59 -8.14
N ALA A 518 -36.77 -10.04 -6.95
CA ALA A 518 -38.01 -10.80 -6.76
C ALA A 518 -39.27 -10.01 -7.14
N ALA A 519 -39.27 -8.68 -6.93
CA ALA A 519 -40.38 -7.80 -7.29
C ALA A 519 -40.19 -7.09 -8.66
N GLU A 520 -39.16 -7.49 -9.44
CA GLU A 520 -38.80 -6.95 -10.75
C GLU A 520 -38.65 -5.42 -10.81
N VAL A 521 -38.23 -4.77 -9.72
CA VAL A 521 -38.29 -3.31 -9.57
C VAL A 521 -37.14 -2.60 -10.30
N PHE A 522 -36.07 -3.32 -10.66
CA PHE A 522 -34.90 -2.76 -11.33
C PHE A 522 -35.05 -2.66 -12.86
N ALA A 523 -34.65 -1.52 -13.42
CA ALA A 523 -34.53 -1.30 -14.86
C ALA A 523 -33.11 -0.80 -15.19
N LYS A 524 -32.59 -1.09 -16.39
CA LYS A 524 -31.30 -0.52 -16.82
C LYS A 524 -31.49 0.95 -17.23
N ALA A 525 -30.65 1.81 -16.67
CA ALA A 525 -30.57 3.24 -16.98
C ALA A 525 -29.85 3.51 -18.31
#